data_AF-A0A6V8Q0H5-F1
#
_entry.id   AF-A0A6V8Q0H5-F1
#
_cell.length_a   1.000
_cell.length_b   1.000
_cell.length_c   1.000
_cell.angle_alpha   90.00
_cell.angle_beta   90.00
_cell.angle_gamma   90.00
#
_symmetry.space_group_name_H-M   'P 1'
#
loop_
_entity.id
_entity.type
_entity.pdbx_description
1 polymer ?
#
loop_
_entity_poly.entity_id
_entity_poly.type
_entity_poly.pdbx_seq_one_letter_code
_entity_poly.pdbx_strand_id
1 'polypeptide(L)'
;FPPDYAVEWDKVGLQIGDLTSEVHRILVALDVTSPVVQEAFKKDINLIVAHHPLIFSPLSRILSTSYPEKVVMHMIKEGLALYVLHTNLDAMPAGLNDFWAERMGLKKVEAINPEIRQRFYKIAVFVPETHVEKVRSALGQAGAGKIGNYEQCSFRTRGMGTFLPLQGATPYLGQVGKVNEE
;
A
#
# COMPACT_ATOMS: atom_id res chain seq x y z
N PHE A 1 3.16 2.23 -6.53
CA PHE A 1 2.11 1.23 -6.82
C PHE A 1 1.76 0.46 -5.55
N PRO A 2 0.96 1.06 -4.64
CA PRO A 2 0.56 0.41 -3.40
C PRO A 2 -0.20 -0.91 -3.68
N PRO A 3 0.03 -1.97 -2.91
CA PRO A 3 -0.70 -3.23 -3.07
C PRO A 3 -2.22 -3.08 -2.94
N ASP A 4 -2.70 -2.10 -2.17
CA ASP A 4 -4.12 -1.82 -1.96
C ASP A 4 -4.90 -1.43 -3.23
N TYR A 5 -4.20 -1.10 -4.32
CA TYR A 5 -4.82 -0.88 -5.63
C TYR A 5 -5.04 -2.18 -6.42
N ALA A 6 -4.46 -3.30 -5.99
CA ALA A 6 -4.69 -4.58 -6.63
C ALA A 6 -6.08 -5.11 -6.28
N VAL A 7 -6.68 -5.86 -7.20
CA VAL A 7 -7.92 -6.59 -6.92
C VAL A 7 -7.66 -7.75 -5.95
N GLU A 8 -8.68 -8.12 -5.17
CA GLU A 8 -8.54 -9.04 -4.03
C GLU A 8 -7.91 -10.41 -4.38
N TRP A 9 -8.19 -10.94 -5.58
CA TRP A 9 -7.67 -12.23 -6.02
C TRP A 9 -6.21 -12.18 -6.47
N ASP A 10 -5.67 -10.99 -6.73
CA ASP A 10 -4.38 -10.82 -7.39
C ASP A 10 -3.19 -11.21 -6.51
N LYS A 11 -2.01 -11.35 -7.12
CA LYS A 11 -0.74 -11.76 -6.50
C LYS A 11 0.37 -10.78 -6.87
N VAL A 12 0.28 -9.58 -6.29
CA VAL A 12 1.28 -8.52 -6.44
C VAL A 12 2.35 -8.58 -5.34
N GLY A 13 3.43 -7.81 -5.51
CA GLY A 13 4.52 -7.72 -4.53
C GLY A 13 5.66 -8.70 -4.77
N LEU A 14 6.50 -8.90 -3.76
CA LEU A 14 7.65 -9.81 -3.86
C LEU A 14 7.16 -11.26 -3.93
N GLN A 15 7.45 -11.95 -5.04
CA GLN A 15 7.13 -13.37 -5.22
C GLN A 15 8.32 -14.28 -4.94
N ILE A 16 9.53 -13.83 -5.26
CA ILE A 16 10.79 -14.58 -5.13
C ILE A 16 11.85 -13.62 -4.64
N GLY A 17 12.65 -14.02 -3.65
CA GLY A 17 13.77 -13.24 -3.14
C GLY A 17 13.76 -13.12 -1.62
N ASP A 18 14.63 -12.27 -1.11
CA ASP A 18 14.79 -11.96 0.30
C ASP A 18 14.58 -10.45 0.49
N LEU A 19 13.72 -10.06 1.45
CA LEU A 19 13.42 -8.66 1.77
C LEU A 19 14.61 -7.90 2.35
N THR A 20 15.67 -8.60 2.75
CA THR A 20 16.90 -8.03 3.30
C THR A 20 18.01 -7.91 2.27
N SER A 21 17.85 -8.49 1.08
CA SER A 21 18.86 -8.42 0.02
C SER A 21 19.03 -7.00 -0.52
N GLU A 22 20.27 -6.59 -0.71
CA GLU A 22 20.61 -5.34 -1.39
C GLU A 22 20.29 -5.45 -2.88
N VAL A 23 19.56 -4.47 -3.44
CA VAL A 23 19.24 -4.41 -4.87
C VAL A 23 20.22 -3.47 -5.56
N HIS A 24 21.01 -3.97 -6.51
CA HIS A 24 21.97 -3.16 -7.26
C HIS A 24 21.54 -2.87 -8.70
N ARG A 25 20.71 -3.73 -9.30
CA ARG A 25 20.25 -3.52 -10.68
C ARG A 25 18.90 -4.18 -10.93
N ILE A 26 18.04 -3.44 -11.63
CA ILE A 26 16.63 -3.81 -11.87
C ILE A 26 16.39 -4.02 -13.37
N LEU A 27 15.67 -5.08 -13.72
CA LEU A 27 15.06 -5.29 -15.04
C LEU A 27 13.55 -5.08 -14.94
N VAL A 28 12.98 -4.25 -15.81
CA VAL A 28 11.53 -4.13 -15.94
C VAL A 28 11.05 -5.01 -17.09
N ALA A 29 10.03 -5.84 -16.84
CA ALA A 29 9.51 -6.79 -17.81
C ALA A 29 7.98 -6.83 -17.82
N LEU A 30 7.38 -7.27 -18.93
CA LEU A 30 5.98 -7.67 -18.97
C LEU A 30 5.82 -9.06 -18.34
N ASP A 31 6.49 -10.04 -18.95
CA ASP A 31 6.47 -11.46 -18.55
C ASP A 31 7.83 -11.96 -18.10
N VAL A 32 7.86 -12.83 -17.10
CA VAL A 32 9.08 -13.51 -16.64
C VAL A 32 9.36 -14.74 -17.50
N THR A 33 9.85 -14.50 -18.70
CA THR A 33 10.21 -15.56 -19.65
C THR A 33 11.63 -16.10 -19.39
N SER A 34 11.96 -17.30 -19.86
CA SER A 34 13.34 -17.82 -19.77
C SER A 34 14.38 -16.88 -20.43
N PRO A 35 14.11 -16.27 -21.59
CA PRO A 35 14.98 -15.22 -22.14
C PRO A 35 15.17 -14.00 -21.23
N VAL A 36 14.11 -13.52 -20.57
CA VAL A 36 14.17 -12.38 -19.62
C VAL A 36 15.04 -12.72 -18.42
N VAL A 37 14.91 -13.93 -17.89
CA VAL A 37 15.74 -14.42 -16.79
C VAL A 37 17.21 -14.56 -17.22
N GLN A 38 17.47 -15.08 -18.42
CA GLN A 38 18.83 -15.14 -18.97
C GLN A 38 19.43 -13.75 -19.23
N GLU A 39 18.63 -12.79 -19.67
CA GLU A 39 19.05 -11.40 -19.81
C GLU A 39 19.45 -10.82 -18.46
N ALA A 40 18.66 -11.07 -17.41
CA ALA A 40 18.97 -10.61 -16.06
C ALA A 40 20.34 -11.10 -15.61
N PHE A 41 20.65 -12.39 -15.77
CA PHE A 41 21.96 -12.93 -15.42
C PHE A 41 23.10 -12.36 -16.26
N LYS A 42 22.93 -12.29 -17.58
CA LYS A 42 23.94 -11.73 -18.49
C LYS A 42 24.28 -10.27 -18.15
N LYS A 43 23.31 -9.54 -17.61
CA LYS A 43 23.43 -8.12 -17.28
C LYS A 43 23.64 -7.87 -15.79
N ASP A 44 23.96 -8.89 -14.99
CA ASP A 44 24.21 -8.72 -13.55
C ASP A 44 23.06 -7.96 -12.86
N ILE A 45 21.84 -8.43 -13.10
CA ILE A 45 20.58 -7.92 -12.54
C ILE A 45 20.19 -8.85 -11.40
N ASN A 46 19.79 -8.28 -10.26
CA ASN A 46 19.36 -9.04 -9.10
C ASN A 46 17.91 -8.78 -8.67
N LEU A 47 17.17 -7.92 -9.39
CA LEU A 47 15.73 -7.78 -9.25
C LEU A 47 15.04 -7.66 -10.62
N ILE A 48 14.04 -8.50 -10.88
CA ILE A 48 13.06 -8.29 -11.94
C ILE A 48 11.82 -7.65 -11.34
N VAL A 49 11.37 -6.53 -11.92
CA VAL A 49 10.04 -5.96 -11.69
C VAL A 49 9.18 -6.32 -12.90
N ALA A 50 8.21 -7.21 -12.72
CA ALA A 50 7.35 -7.70 -13.80
C ALA A 50 5.91 -7.23 -13.65
N HIS A 51 5.18 -7.09 -14.77
CA HIS A 51 3.76 -6.82 -14.73
C HIS A 51 2.94 -8.09 -14.44
N HIS A 52 3.17 -9.17 -15.19
CA HIS A 52 2.46 -10.42 -14.97
C HIS A 52 3.12 -11.29 -13.88
N PRO A 53 2.34 -11.83 -12.93
CA PRO A 53 2.85 -12.71 -11.89
C PRO A 53 3.37 -14.03 -12.47
N LEU A 54 4.60 -14.43 -12.09
CA LEU A 54 5.12 -15.77 -12.42
C LEU A 54 4.43 -16.84 -11.57
N ILE A 55 4.25 -16.56 -10.27
CA ILE A 55 3.49 -17.41 -9.34
C ILE A 55 2.07 -16.84 -9.24
N PHE A 56 1.22 -17.15 -10.23
CA PHE A 56 -0.18 -16.73 -10.20
C PHE A 56 -1.04 -17.65 -9.31
N SER A 57 -0.81 -18.96 -9.43
CA SER A 57 -1.43 -19.98 -8.58
C SER A 57 -0.41 -20.48 -7.56
N PRO A 58 -0.83 -20.81 -6.32
CA PRO A 58 0.06 -21.41 -5.32
C PRO A 58 0.76 -22.67 -5.88
N LEU A 59 2.08 -22.72 -5.75
CA LEU A 59 2.86 -23.90 -6.15
C LEU A 59 2.79 -24.96 -5.05
N SER A 60 2.24 -26.14 -5.36
CA SER A 60 2.17 -27.26 -4.41
C SER A 60 3.49 -28.03 -4.29
N ARG A 61 4.39 -27.86 -5.27
CA ARG A 61 5.74 -28.43 -5.33
C ARG A 61 6.60 -27.59 -6.27
N ILE A 62 7.92 -27.80 -6.25
CA ILE A 62 8.86 -27.13 -7.16
C ILE A 62 9.68 -28.21 -7.87
N LEU A 63 9.35 -28.48 -9.13
CA LEU A 63 10.04 -29.45 -9.98
C LEU A 63 10.58 -28.79 -11.25
N SER A 64 11.60 -29.37 -11.87
CA SER A 64 12.15 -28.88 -13.15
C SER A 64 11.26 -29.18 -14.36
N THR A 65 10.11 -29.82 -14.15
CA THR A 65 9.24 -30.36 -15.19
C THR A 65 8.15 -29.39 -15.65
N SER A 66 7.76 -28.43 -14.82
CA SER A 66 6.82 -27.38 -15.21
C SER A 66 7.52 -26.04 -15.34
N TYR A 67 6.97 -25.16 -16.18
CA TYR A 67 7.59 -23.89 -16.50
C TYR A 67 7.79 -22.97 -15.27
N PRO A 68 6.74 -22.59 -14.51
CA PRO A 68 6.90 -21.64 -13.42
C PRO A 68 7.84 -22.18 -12.33
N GLU A 69 7.72 -23.47 -11.99
CA GLU A 69 8.56 -24.12 -10.98
C GLU A 69 10.04 -24.17 -11.41
N LYS A 70 10.32 -24.49 -12.69
CA LYS A 70 11.69 -24.50 -13.24
C LYS A 70 12.33 -23.11 -13.17
N VAL A 71 11.58 -22.07 -13.53
CA VAL A 71 12.07 -20.70 -13.48
C VAL A 71 12.30 -20.26 -12.04
N VAL A 72 11.34 -20.51 -11.15
CA VAL A 72 11.47 -20.22 -9.70
C VAL A 72 12.73 -20.87 -9.13
N MET A 73 12.93 -22.18 -9.39
CA MET A 73 14.10 -22.90 -8.92
C MET A 73 15.41 -22.27 -9.43
N HIS A 74 15.44 -21.81 -10.68
CA HIS A 74 16.63 -21.17 -11.25
C HIS A 74 16.88 -19.79 -10.63
N MET A 75 15.85 -18.96 -10.51
CA MET A 75 15.94 -17.63 -9.90
C MET A 75 16.44 -17.70 -8.45
N ILE A 76 15.93 -18.66 -7.67
CA ILE A 76 16.38 -18.87 -6.28
C ILE A 76 17.86 -19.27 -6.22
N LYS A 77 18.30 -20.20 -7.07
CA LYS A 77 19.70 -20.67 -7.09
C LYS A 77 20.69 -19.56 -7.41
N GLU A 78 20.30 -18.64 -8.28
CA GLU A 78 21.16 -17.55 -8.75
C GLU A 78 20.96 -16.24 -7.97
N GLY A 79 20.11 -16.23 -6.93
CA GLY A 79 19.87 -15.05 -6.10
C GLY A 79 19.10 -13.91 -6.80
N LEU A 80 18.27 -14.23 -7.81
CA LEU A 80 17.48 -13.26 -8.55
C LEU A 80 16.08 -13.09 -7.95
N ALA A 81 15.75 -11.86 -7.54
CA ALA A 81 14.44 -11.52 -7.00
C ALA A 81 13.39 -11.21 -8.08
N LEU A 82 12.12 -11.39 -7.74
CA LEU A 82 10.95 -11.03 -8.54
C LEU A 82 9.96 -10.22 -7.72
N TYR A 83 9.66 -9.01 -8.17
CA TYR A 83 8.59 -8.17 -7.66
C TYR A 83 7.53 -7.93 -8.74
N VAL A 84 6.26 -8.08 -8.39
CA VAL A 84 5.14 -8.02 -9.33
C VAL A 84 4.30 -6.76 -9.13
N LEU A 85 4.05 -6.06 -10.24
CA LEU A 85 3.17 -4.91 -10.37
C LEU A 85 2.07 -5.22 -11.40
N HIS A 86 1.01 -5.90 -10.97
CA HIS A 86 -0.05 -6.38 -11.85
C HIS A 86 -1.25 -5.43 -11.84
N THR A 87 -2.40 -5.84 -11.28
CA THR A 87 -3.62 -4.99 -11.32
C THR A 87 -3.49 -3.69 -10.53
N ASN A 88 -2.58 -3.61 -9.55
CA ASN A 88 -2.27 -2.35 -8.88
C ASN A 88 -1.60 -1.31 -9.80
N LEU A 89 -0.86 -1.74 -10.83
CA LEU A 89 -0.33 -0.85 -11.86
C LEU A 89 -1.41 -0.44 -12.86
N ASP A 90 -2.36 -1.33 -13.15
CA ASP A 90 -3.47 -1.04 -14.05
C ASP A 90 -4.43 0.00 -13.47
N ALA A 91 -4.68 -0.08 -12.17
CA ALA A 91 -5.74 0.69 -11.53
C ALA A 91 -5.29 1.95 -10.79
N MET A 92 -3.98 2.12 -10.55
CA MET A 92 -3.47 3.31 -9.89
C MET A 92 -3.58 4.54 -10.80
N PRO A 93 -3.92 5.73 -10.26
CA PRO A 93 -3.75 6.98 -10.99
C PRO A 93 -2.30 7.17 -11.48
N ALA A 94 -2.14 7.69 -12.69
CA ALA A 94 -0.88 7.71 -13.45
C ALA A 94 -0.28 6.31 -13.69
N GLY A 95 -1.14 5.28 -13.74
CA GLY A 95 -0.78 3.89 -14.03
C GLY A 95 -0.82 3.54 -15.51
N LEU A 96 -0.90 2.24 -15.82
CA LEU A 96 -0.82 1.73 -17.18
C LEU A 96 -1.94 2.26 -18.09
N ASN A 97 -3.17 2.30 -17.58
CA ASN A 97 -4.32 2.76 -18.37
C ASN A 97 -4.26 4.27 -18.67
N ASP A 98 -3.78 5.08 -17.72
CA ASP A 98 -3.60 6.53 -17.95
C ASP A 98 -2.51 6.79 -18.99
N PHE A 99 -1.42 6.03 -18.95
CA PHE A 99 -0.36 6.09 -19.96
C PHE A 99 -0.89 5.79 -21.37
N TRP A 100 -1.73 4.76 -21.52
CA TRP A 100 -2.34 4.44 -22.82
C TRP A 100 -3.35 5.51 -23.25
N ALA A 101 -4.14 6.04 -22.33
CA ALA A 101 -5.09 7.08 -22.63
C ALA A 101 -4.39 8.37 -23.14
N GLU A 102 -3.26 8.74 -22.52
CA GLU A 102 -2.41 9.84 -22.99
C GLU A 102 -1.83 9.54 -24.38
N ARG A 103 -1.27 8.35 -24.59
CA ARG A 103 -0.71 7.91 -25.89
C ARG A 103 -1.74 7.93 -27.03
N MET A 104 -2.99 7.64 -26.72
CA MET A 104 -4.10 7.67 -27.66
C MET A 104 -4.68 9.08 -27.86
N GLY A 105 -4.21 10.09 -27.12
CA GLY A 105 -4.71 11.46 -27.19
C GLY A 105 -6.12 11.61 -26.63
N LEU A 106 -6.56 10.69 -25.75
CA LEU A 106 -7.85 10.77 -25.10
C LEU A 106 -7.90 12.00 -24.19
N LYS A 107 -9.07 12.63 -24.10
CA LYS A 107 -9.31 13.81 -23.26
C LYS A 107 -10.43 13.50 -22.28
N LYS A 108 -10.36 14.10 -21.09
CA LYS A 108 -11.34 13.89 -20.00
C LYS A 108 -11.48 12.40 -19.65
N VAL A 109 -10.35 11.77 -19.37
CA VAL A 109 -10.29 10.35 -18.99
C VAL A 109 -10.77 10.21 -17.56
N GLU A 110 -11.69 9.28 -17.34
CA GLU A 110 -12.20 8.92 -16.02
C GLU A 110 -12.12 7.40 -15.85
N ALA A 111 -11.96 6.94 -14.61
CA ALA A 111 -11.90 5.51 -14.31
C ALA A 111 -13.25 4.85 -14.63
N ILE A 112 -13.23 3.75 -15.40
CA ILE A 112 -14.42 2.97 -15.74
C ILE A 112 -15.04 2.32 -14.48
N ASN A 113 -14.18 1.80 -13.60
CA ASN A 113 -14.56 1.19 -12.32
C ASN A 113 -13.89 1.96 -11.18
N PRO A 114 -14.48 3.06 -10.69
CA PRO A 114 -13.89 3.89 -9.63
C PRO A 114 -13.92 3.21 -8.25
N GLU A 115 -14.48 2.00 -8.15
CA GLU A 115 -14.77 1.32 -6.88
C GLU A 115 -13.57 0.66 -6.19
N ILE A 116 -12.33 0.93 -6.63
CA ILE A 116 -11.16 0.68 -5.77
C ILE A 116 -11.17 1.74 -4.66
N ARG A 117 -12.09 1.54 -3.71
CA ARG A 117 -12.35 2.48 -2.63
C ARG A 117 -11.22 2.34 -1.62
N GLN A 118 -10.35 3.33 -1.59
CA GLN A 118 -9.63 3.64 -0.36
C GLN A 118 -10.68 3.80 0.75
N ARG A 119 -10.57 3.01 1.81
CA ARG A 119 -11.48 3.11 2.93
C ARG A 119 -11.17 4.40 3.68
N PHE A 120 -12.11 5.33 3.68
CA PHE A 120 -12.01 6.53 4.50
C PHE A 120 -12.56 6.25 5.89
N TYR A 121 -11.82 6.71 6.90
CA TYR A 121 -12.27 6.70 8.28
C TYR A 121 -12.41 8.14 8.76
N LYS A 122 -13.46 8.41 9.55
CA LYS A 122 -13.58 9.67 10.28
C LYS A 122 -12.95 9.49 11.64
N ILE A 123 -11.82 10.15 11.87
CA ILE A 123 -11.23 10.24 13.20
C ILE A 123 -12.01 11.30 13.98
N ALA A 124 -12.68 10.88 15.05
CA ALA A 124 -13.32 11.75 16.02
C ALA A 124 -12.56 11.63 17.35
N VAL A 125 -12.00 12.74 17.82
CA VAL A 125 -11.27 12.83 19.08
C VAL A 125 -11.86 13.94 19.93
N PHE A 126 -11.97 13.69 21.24
CA PHE A 126 -12.39 14.67 22.24
C PHE A 126 -11.13 15.14 22.96
N VAL A 127 -10.92 16.45 23.01
CA VAL A 127 -9.66 17.06 23.44
C VAL A 127 -9.96 18.26 24.34
N PRO A 128 -9.30 18.39 25.51
CA PRO A 128 -9.41 19.59 26.33
C PRO A 128 -9.06 20.85 25.53
N GLU A 129 -9.72 21.97 25.82
CA GLU A 129 -9.54 23.23 25.07
C GLU A 129 -8.06 23.66 25.00
N THR A 130 -7.30 23.44 26.09
CA THR A 130 -5.88 23.76 26.20
C THR A 130 -4.96 22.99 25.25
N HIS A 131 -5.44 21.88 24.67
CA HIS A 131 -4.65 20.97 23.83
C HIS A 131 -5.13 20.87 22.38
N VAL A 132 -6.21 21.58 22.02
CA VAL A 132 -6.84 21.52 20.68
C VAL A 132 -5.84 21.74 19.56
N GLU A 133 -5.02 22.79 19.62
CA GLU A 133 -4.06 23.10 18.54
C GLU A 133 -2.93 22.07 18.43
N LYS A 134 -2.47 21.53 19.57
CA LYS A 134 -1.42 20.49 19.58
C LYS A 134 -1.93 19.23 18.88
N VAL A 135 -3.13 18.77 19.22
CA VAL A 135 -3.72 17.57 18.61
C VAL A 135 -4.07 17.81 17.14
N ARG A 136 -4.68 18.95 16.80
CA ARG A 136 -5.00 19.30 15.41
C ARG A 136 -3.75 19.31 14.54
N SER A 137 -2.68 19.97 14.99
CA SER A 137 -1.44 20.06 14.23
C SER A 137 -0.78 18.69 14.07
N ALA A 138 -0.76 17.85 15.11
CA ALA A 138 -0.20 16.51 15.04
C ALA A 138 -0.96 15.62 14.04
N LEU A 139 -2.30 15.65 14.06
CA LEU A 139 -3.13 14.93 13.09
C LEU A 139 -2.86 15.40 11.66
N GLY A 140 -2.79 16.71 11.43
CA GLY A 140 -2.50 17.30 10.12
C GLY A 140 -1.12 16.90 9.59
N GLN A 141 -0.09 16.94 10.42
CA GLN A 141 1.27 16.54 10.06
C GLN A 141 1.39 15.04 9.75
N ALA A 142 0.60 14.20 10.42
CA ALA A 142 0.49 12.78 10.13
C ALA A 142 -0.31 12.47 8.84
N GLY A 143 -0.85 13.49 8.17
CA GLY A 143 -1.57 13.36 6.89
C GLY A 143 -3.10 13.32 7.01
N ALA A 144 -3.68 13.40 8.22
CA ALA A 144 -5.12 13.45 8.38
C ALA A 144 -5.69 14.76 7.82
N GLY A 145 -6.84 14.67 7.14
CA GLY A 145 -7.49 15.84 6.57
C GLY A 145 -6.82 16.40 5.31
N LYS A 146 -5.99 15.61 4.62
CA LYS A 146 -5.56 15.92 3.25
C LYS A 146 -6.59 15.40 2.25
N ILE A 147 -7.32 16.30 1.59
CA ILE A 147 -8.39 15.97 0.66
C ILE A 147 -8.30 16.90 -0.55
N GLY A 148 -8.00 16.34 -1.72
CA GLY A 148 -7.77 17.12 -2.94
C GLY A 148 -6.64 18.14 -2.77
N ASN A 149 -6.92 19.40 -3.10
CA ASN A 149 -5.97 20.52 -2.97
C ASN A 149 -5.99 21.19 -1.58
N TYR A 150 -6.52 20.51 -0.57
CA TYR A 150 -6.61 21.02 0.79
C TYR A 150 -5.87 20.10 1.76
N GLU A 151 -5.23 20.69 2.76
CA GLU A 151 -4.52 19.99 3.82
C GLU A 151 -4.98 20.47 5.21
N GLN A 152 -4.72 19.64 6.23
CA GLN A 152 -5.08 19.90 7.63
C GLN A 152 -6.59 20.19 7.85
N CYS A 153 -7.47 19.65 7.01
CA CYS A 153 -8.91 19.81 7.15
C CYS A 153 -9.40 19.20 8.46
N SER A 154 -10.05 20.00 9.30
CA SER A 154 -10.65 19.56 10.56
C SER A 154 -11.97 20.28 10.81
N PHE A 155 -12.85 19.64 11.58
CA PHE A 155 -14.09 20.25 12.07
C PHE A 155 -14.08 20.20 13.59
N ARG A 156 -14.52 21.29 14.23
CA ARG A 156 -14.49 21.43 15.69
C ARG A 156 -15.84 21.93 16.18
N THR A 157 -16.33 21.31 17.24
CA THR A 157 -17.44 21.81 18.03
C THR A 157 -17.04 21.80 19.49
N ARG A 158 -17.50 22.79 20.25
CA ARG A 158 -17.43 22.73 21.72
C ARG A 158 -18.57 21.86 22.23
N GLY A 159 -18.34 21.17 23.34
CA GLY A 159 -19.29 20.29 24.01
C GLY A 159 -18.84 20.02 25.44
N MET A 160 -19.69 19.31 26.20
CA MET A 160 -19.39 18.87 27.56
C MET A 160 -19.35 17.34 27.57
N GLY A 161 -18.23 16.76 28.00
CA GLY A 161 -18.09 15.33 28.29
C GLY A 161 -18.39 15.07 29.76
N THR A 162 -18.98 13.91 30.07
CA THR A 162 -19.20 13.48 31.45
C THR A 162 -18.64 12.09 31.67
N PHE A 163 -18.00 11.88 32.82
CA PHE A 163 -17.36 10.60 33.14
C PHE A 163 -17.28 10.34 34.64
N LEU A 164 -17.27 9.06 35.02
CA LEU A 164 -17.12 8.58 36.40
C LEU A 164 -15.86 7.73 36.50
N PRO A 165 -14.74 8.25 37.04
CA PRO A 165 -13.55 7.45 37.25
C PRO A 165 -13.84 6.37 38.30
N LEU A 166 -13.65 5.12 37.93
CA LEU A 166 -13.85 3.96 38.81
C LEU A 166 -12.63 3.76 39.73
N GLN A 167 -12.79 2.90 40.75
CA GLN A 167 -11.69 2.55 41.65
C GLN A 167 -10.50 1.98 40.85
N GLY A 168 -9.30 2.51 41.09
CA GLY A 168 -8.09 2.17 40.33
C GLY A 168 -7.81 3.05 39.10
N ALA A 169 -8.74 3.93 38.70
CA ALA A 169 -8.47 4.92 37.67
C ALA A 169 -7.48 6.01 38.15
N THR A 170 -6.62 6.49 37.25
CA THR A 170 -5.78 7.67 37.48
C THR A 170 -6.23 8.76 36.50
N PRO A 171 -7.33 9.47 36.79
CA PRO A 171 -7.92 10.39 35.83
C PRO A 171 -7.05 11.66 35.69
N TYR A 172 -6.94 12.17 34.47
CA TYR A 172 -6.27 13.45 34.21
C TYR A 172 -7.02 14.63 34.85
N LEU A 173 -8.36 14.54 34.90
CA LEU A 173 -9.26 15.50 35.53
C LEU A 173 -10.29 14.77 36.42
N GLY A 174 -10.67 15.38 37.55
CA GLY A 174 -11.76 14.88 38.39
C GLY A 174 -11.35 13.93 39.53
N GLN A 175 -12.34 13.39 40.23
CA GLN A 175 -12.16 12.53 41.41
C GLN A 175 -12.78 11.14 41.20
N VAL A 176 -12.06 10.11 41.66
CA VAL A 176 -12.56 8.72 41.68
C VAL A 176 -13.83 8.61 42.52
N GLY A 177 -14.82 7.90 41.98
CA GLY A 177 -16.11 7.67 42.64
C GLY A 177 -17.09 8.86 42.56
N LYS A 178 -16.76 9.92 41.80
CA LYS A 178 -17.66 11.04 41.53
C LYS A 178 -17.83 11.27 40.03
N VAL A 179 -19.02 11.70 39.61
CA VAL A 179 -19.25 12.15 38.23
C VAL A 179 -18.51 13.48 38.05
N ASN A 180 -17.76 13.59 36.96
CA ASN A 180 -17.02 14.78 36.57
C ASN A 180 -17.45 15.22 35.16
N GLU A 181 -17.22 16.48 34.85
CA GLU A 181 -17.54 17.11 33.58
C GLU A 181 -16.29 17.79 33.02
N GLU A 182 -16.12 17.77 31.69
CA GLU A 182 -15.02 18.42 30.95
C GLU A 182 -15.52 19.10 29.67
#